data_AF-F0R016-F1
#
_entry.id   AF-F0R016-F1
#
_cell.length_a   1.000
_cell.length_b   1.000
_cell.length_c   1.000
_cell.angle_alpha   90.00
_cell.angle_beta   90.00
_cell.angle_gamma   90.00
#
_symmetry.space_group_name_H-M   'P 1'
#
loop_
_entity.id
_entity.type
_entity.pdbx_description
1 polymer ?
#
loop_
_entity_poly.entity_id
_entity_poly.type
_entity_poly.pdbx_seq_one_letter_code
_entity_poly.pdbx_strand_id
1 'polypeptide(L)'
;METSELLKRVRQIEIKTHGLSSNIFAGQYHSAFKGRGMAFSEVREYQFGDDVRDIDWNVTARFDKPFVKVFEEERELTVMLLVDVSNSLDFGTVKQLKKDMVTEIAATLAFSAIQNNDKIGVIFFSDRIEKFIPPKKGRKHILYIIRELLDFQPTSTRTDIQCAIEYLTNVLKKRCTAFMLSDFIDDHDFQNALTIANRKHDVVAVQVYDRRMEELPNIGLMKVRDAETGHEQWIDTSSKSLQKAHQAWWKGRQQKLNDIFTHSNVDSVSVRTDQDYVKALLNLFAKRN
;
A
#
# COMPACT_ATOMS: atom_id res chain seq x y z
N MET A 1 -2.53 -12.74 -21.58
CA MET A 1 -3.52 -13.76 -21.18
C MET A 1 -4.71 -13.68 -22.12
N GLU A 2 -5.44 -14.77 -22.35
CA GLU A 2 -6.74 -14.67 -23.02
C GLU A 2 -7.76 -13.95 -22.13
N THR A 3 -8.63 -13.12 -22.73
CA THR A 3 -9.63 -12.32 -22.01
C THR A 3 -10.51 -13.17 -21.07
N SER A 4 -10.80 -14.42 -21.44
CA SER A 4 -11.57 -15.37 -20.64
C SER A 4 -10.84 -15.81 -19.36
N GLU A 5 -9.53 -16.02 -19.44
CA GLU A 5 -8.70 -16.40 -18.29
C GLU A 5 -8.54 -15.23 -17.31
N LEU A 6 -8.35 -14.02 -17.83
CA LEU A 6 -8.29 -12.80 -17.04
C LEU A 6 -9.57 -12.61 -16.22
N LEU A 7 -10.74 -12.74 -16.85
CA LEU A 7 -12.03 -12.61 -16.17
C LEU A 7 -12.21 -13.68 -15.08
N LYS A 8 -11.77 -14.92 -15.31
CA LYS A 8 -11.76 -15.97 -14.28
C LYS A 8 -10.86 -15.58 -13.10
N ARG A 9 -9.67 -15.06 -13.37
CA ARG A 9 -8.68 -14.68 -12.34
C ARG A 9 -9.17 -13.48 -11.52
N VAL A 10 -9.72 -12.46 -12.18
CA VAL A 10 -10.40 -11.32 -11.53
C VAL A 10 -11.52 -11.82 -10.61
N ARG A 11 -12.36 -12.75 -11.09
CA ARG A 11 -13.46 -13.31 -10.30
C ARG A 11 -12.99 -14.14 -9.11
N GLN A 12 -11.91 -14.92 -9.26
CA GLN A 12 -11.30 -15.67 -8.17
C GLN A 12 -10.77 -14.74 -7.08
N ILE A 13 -10.04 -13.68 -7.48
CA ILE A 13 -9.56 -12.65 -6.56
C ILE A 13 -10.75 -12.00 -5.88
N GLU A 14 -11.76 -11.54 -6.62
CA GLU A 14 -12.96 -10.93 -6.06
C GLU A 14 -13.62 -11.81 -5.00
N ILE A 15 -13.84 -13.11 -5.27
CA ILE A 15 -14.45 -14.03 -4.31
C ILE A 15 -13.58 -14.17 -3.05
N LYS A 16 -12.27 -14.35 -3.23
CA LYS A 16 -11.31 -14.51 -2.12
C LYS A 16 -11.26 -13.26 -1.24
N THR A 17 -11.15 -12.08 -1.86
CA THR A 17 -10.95 -10.81 -1.16
C THR A 17 -12.25 -10.22 -0.62
N HIS A 18 -13.40 -10.46 -1.27
CA HIS A 18 -14.69 -9.96 -0.81
C HIS A 18 -15.09 -10.60 0.53
N GLY A 19 -14.87 -11.91 0.71
CA GLY A 19 -15.14 -12.58 1.99
C GLY A 19 -14.22 -12.13 3.12
N LEU A 20 -12.97 -11.79 2.79
CA LEU A 20 -11.99 -11.26 3.76
C LEU A 20 -12.33 -9.83 4.18
N SER A 21 -12.65 -8.96 3.23
CA SER A 21 -13.06 -7.57 3.51
C SER A 21 -14.34 -7.50 4.33
N SER A 22 -15.38 -8.26 3.97
CA SER A 22 -16.72 -8.15 4.59
C SER A 22 -16.75 -8.55 6.06
N ASN A 23 -15.92 -9.52 6.46
CA ASN A 23 -15.97 -10.09 7.80
C ASN A 23 -14.84 -9.61 8.72
N ILE A 24 -13.70 -9.23 8.15
CA ILE A 24 -12.46 -9.05 8.94
C ILE A 24 -12.07 -7.56 9.03
N PHE A 25 -12.35 -6.77 8.00
CA PHE A 25 -11.91 -5.37 7.93
C PHE A 25 -13.02 -4.35 8.24
N ALA A 26 -14.29 -4.75 8.32
CA ALA A 26 -15.44 -3.85 8.51
C ALA A 26 -15.39 -2.96 9.78
N GLY A 27 -14.63 -3.35 10.83
CA GLY A 27 -14.47 -2.56 12.05
C GLY A 27 -13.06 -1.98 12.29
N GLN A 28 -12.01 -2.62 11.77
CA GLN A 28 -10.61 -2.19 11.94
C GLN A 28 -10.11 -1.28 10.83
N TYR A 29 -10.85 -1.19 9.72
CA TYR A 29 -10.46 -0.38 8.58
C TYR A 29 -10.43 1.10 8.98
N HIS A 30 -11.53 1.69 9.44
CA HIS A 30 -11.57 3.12 9.81
C HIS A 30 -10.55 3.53 10.89
N SER A 31 -10.25 2.65 11.82
CA SER A 31 -9.33 2.93 12.91
C SER A 31 -7.86 2.96 12.46
N ALA A 32 -7.54 2.30 11.34
CA ALA A 32 -6.20 2.31 10.76
C ALA A 32 -5.82 3.62 10.07
N PHE A 33 -6.75 4.50 9.71
CA PHE A 33 -6.46 5.72 8.94
C PHE A 33 -6.17 6.90 9.88
N LYS A 34 -4.93 7.39 9.90
CA LYS A 34 -4.50 8.48 10.79
C LYS A 34 -4.87 9.85 10.21
N GLY A 35 -5.55 10.67 11.01
CA GLY A 35 -5.80 12.09 10.72
C GLY A 35 -7.22 12.33 10.22
N ARG A 36 -8.14 12.55 11.15
CA ARG A 36 -9.54 12.87 10.87
C ARG A 36 -9.69 14.37 10.58
N GLY A 37 -10.31 14.67 9.45
CA GLY A 37 -10.84 15.99 9.15
C GLY A 37 -12.30 16.08 9.61
N MET A 38 -12.66 17.22 10.18
CA MET A 38 -14.04 17.62 10.41
C MET A 38 -14.49 18.45 9.21
N ALA A 39 -15.43 17.95 8.41
CA ALA A 39 -16.01 18.67 7.29
C ALA A 39 -17.21 19.49 7.77
N PHE A 40 -17.28 20.77 7.40
CA PHE A 40 -18.45 21.60 7.71
C PHE A 40 -19.70 20.95 7.08
N SER A 41 -20.68 20.62 7.93
CA SER A 41 -21.94 20.02 7.50
C SER A 41 -23.01 21.11 7.36
N GLU A 42 -23.35 21.74 8.48
CA GLU A 42 -24.40 22.75 8.54
C GLU A 42 -24.18 23.69 9.73
N VAL A 43 -25.06 24.68 9.85
CA VAL A 43 -25.14 25.54 11.03
C VAL A 43 -26.46 25.26 11.72
N ARG A 44 -26.41 25.00 13.04
CA ARG A 44 -27.62 24.81 13.86
C ARG A 44 -27.66 25.80 15.01
N GLU A 45 -28.85 26.05 15.55
CA GLU A 45 -29.01 26.86 16.76
C GLU A 45 -28.25 26.20 17.92
N TYR A 46 -27.54 27.02 18.69
CA TYR A 46 -26.76 26.60 19.85
C TYR A 46 -27.66 25.90 20.88
N GLN A 47 -27.18 24.79 21.42
CA GLN A 47 -27.80 24.12 22.55
C GLN A 47 -26.86 24.14 23.75
N PHE A 48 -27.45 24.10 24.94
CA PHE A 48 -26.69 24.10 26.18
C PHE A 48 -25.80 22.86 26.25
N GLY A 49 -24.48 23.07 26.26
CA GLY A 49 -23.47 22.00 26.23
C GLY A 49 -22.56 22.03 25.00
N ASP A 50 -22.88 22.82 23.98
CA ASP A 50 -22.02 23.02 22.81
C ASP A 50 -20.77 23.84 23.14
N ASP A 51 -19.65 23.58 22.45
CA ASP A 51 -18.42 24.38 22.62
C ASP A 51 -18.62 25.76 21.99
N VAL A 52 -18.36 26.81 22.79
CA VAL A 52 -18.48 28.22 22.39
C VAL A 52 -17.50 28.56 21.25
N ARG A 53 -16.42 27.79 21.08
CA ARG A 53 -15.45 27.98 19.98
C ARG A 53 -16.03 27.66 18.61
N ASP A 54 -17.06 26.82 18.57
CA ASP A 54 -17.70 26.41 17.31
C ASP A 54 -18.80 27.38 16.87
N ILE A 55 -19.02 28.48 17.60
CA ILE A 55 -20.01 29.51 17.26
C ILE A 55 -19.65 30.18 15.93
N ASP A 56 -20.61 30.18 15.01
CA ASP A 56 -20.54 30.99 13.79
C ASP A 56 -21.07 32.40 14.08
N TRP A 57 -20.15 33.33 14.34
CA TRP A 57 -20.50 34.72 14.61
C TRP A 57 -21.17 35.44 13.44
N ASN A 58 -20.92 35.02 12.19
CA ASN A 58 -21.52 35.65 11.01
C ASN A 58 -23.00 35.28 10.88
N VAL A 59 -23.35 34.01 11.11
CA VAL A 59 -24.74 33.55 11.11
C VAL A 59 -25.47 34.06 12.35
N THR A 60 -24.82 34.01 13.51
CA THR A 60 -25.35 34.54 14.78
C THR A 60 -25.75 36.02 14.65
N ALA A 61 -24.90 36.84 14.05
CA ALA A 61 -25.18 38.27 13.84
C ALA A 61 -26.35 38.55 12.88
N ARG A 62 -26.71 37.61 12.00
CA ARG A 62 -27.82 37.77 11.05
C ARG A 62 -29.18 37.37 11.63
N PHE A 63 -29.20 36.39 12.51
CA PHE A 63 -30.43 35.80 13.06
C PHE A 63 -30.67 36.17 14.54
N ASP A 64 -29.79 36.99 15.13
CA ASP A 64 -29.83 37.48 16.51
C ASP A 64 -30.01 36.36 17.56
N LYS A 65 -29.48 35.18 17.24
CA LYS A 65 -29.51 33.97 18.06
C LYS A 65 -28.19 33.21 17.88
N PRO A 66 -27.64 32.54 18.91
CA PRO A 66 -26.36 31.86 18.77
C PRO A 66 -26.48 30.62 17.88
N PHE A 67 -25.57 30.48 16.92
CA PHE A 67 -25.50 29.36 15.99
C PHE A 67 -24.12 28.71 16.05
N VAL A 68 -24.06 27.37 16.04
CA VAL A 68 -22.82 26.59 16.04
C VAL A 68 -22.61 25.87 14.71
N LYS A 69 -21.35 25.79 14.28
CA LYS A 69 -20.94 25.00 13.13
C LYS A 69 -20.98 23.53 13.53
N VAL A 70 -21.83 22.75 12.86
CA VAL A 70 -21.81 21.30 12.97
C VAL A 70 -20.81 20.79 11.95
N PHE A 71 -19.78 20.12 12.45
CA PHE A 71 -18.87 19.40 11.60
C PHE A 71 -19.22 17.92 11.61
N GLU A 72 -19.37 17.33 10.43
CA GLU A 72 -19.40 15.88 10.28
C GLU A 72 -17.98 15.35 10.07
N GLU A 73 -17.69 14.17 10.61
CA GLU A 73 -16.46 13.45 10.29
C GLU A 73 -16.40 13.24 8.76
N GLU A 74 -15.26 13.58 8.13
CA GLU A 74 -15.08 13.43 6.68
C GLU A 74 -15.26 11.94 6.31
N ARG A 75 -16.44 11.57 5.80
CA ARG A 75 -16.86 10.18 5.54
C ARG A 75 -16.23 9.55 4.29
N GLU A 76 -15.36 10.26 3.60
CA GLU A 76 -14.81 9.78 2.33
C GLU A 76 -13.30 9.80 2.35
N LEU A 77 -12.71 8.64 2.65
CA LEU A 77 -11.28 8.47 2.56
C LEU A 77 -10.87 8.34 1.10
N THR A 78 -9.67 8.82 0.81
CA THR A 78 -9.00 8.54 -0.44
C THR A 78 -7.87 7.57 -0.16
N VAL A 79 -7.96 6.39 -0.76
CA VAL A 79 -6.93 5.36 -0.72
C VAL A 79 -6.12 5.42 -2.02
N MET A 80 -4.80 5.46 -1.88
CA MET A 80 -3.89 5.30 -3.00
C MET A 80 -3.10 4.01 -2.83
N LEU A 81 -3.03 3.20 -3.89
CA LEU A 81 -2.08 2.10 -3.96
C LEU A 81 -0.90 2.54 -4.82
N LEU A 82 0.31 2.46 -4.29
CA LEU A 82 1.54 2.60 -5.05
C LEU A 82 2.07 1.19 -5.22
N VAL A 83 2.01 0.67 -6.43
CA VAL A 83 2.34 -0.72 -6.73
C VAL A 83 3.58 -0.74 -7.59
N ASP A 84 4.63 -1.30 -7.01
CA ASP A 84 5.85 -1.61 -7.71
C ASP A 84 5.53 -2.68 -8.76
N VAL A 85 5.94 -2.44 -10.00
CA VAL A 85 5.77 -3.36 -11.14
C VAL A 85 7.12 -3.72 -11.77
N SER A 86 8.22 -3.47 -11.07
CA SER A 86 9.56 -3.86 -11.49
C SER A 86 9.72 -5.39 -11.60
N ASN A 87 10.75 -5.82 -12.32
CA ASN A 87 11.02 -7.25 -12.52
C ASN A 87 11.41 -7.97 -11.23
N SER A 88 11.80 -7.25 -10.18
CA SER A 88 12.14 -7.86 -8.89
C SER A 88 10.97 -8.72 -8.38
N LEU A 89 9.72 -8.33 -8.66
CA LEU A 89 8.50 -9.00 -8.23
C LEU A 89 8.13 -10.25 -9.04
N ASP A 90 8.80 -10.51 -10.17
CA ASP A 90 8.66 -11.74 -10.98
C ASP A 90 9.38 -12.96 -10.36
N PHE A 91 9.80 -12.86 -9.10
CA PHE A 91 10.41 -13.95 -8.33
C PHE A 91 9.43 -14.58 -7.34
N GLY A 92 9.47 -15.91 -7.21
CA GLY A 92 8.78 -16.66 -6.18
C GLY A 92 9.16 -18.13 -6.20
N THR A 93 9.29 -18.74 -5.03
CA THR A 93 9.88 -20.08 -4.93
C THR A 93 8.92 -21.15 -4.44
N VAL A 94 8.03 -20.83 -3.49
CA VAL A 94 7.29 -21.85 -2.73
C VAL A 94 5.84 -21.98 -3.19
N LYS A 95 5.03 -20.95 -2.98
CA LYS A 95 3.57 -21.00 -3.21
C LYS A 95 3.11 -20.14 -4.39
N GLN A 96 3.65 -18.93 -4.49
CA GLN A 96 3.26 -17.95 -5.50
C GLN A 96 4.37 -16.92 -5.71
N LEU A 97 4.27 -16.17 -6.82
CA LEU A 97 5.18 -15.08 -7.12
C LEU A 97 4.92 -13.88 -6.19
N LYS A 98 5.94 -13.04 -5.96
CA LYS A 98 5.78 -11.80 -5.21
C LYS A 98 4.71 -10.91 -5.84
N LYS A 99 4.69 -10.78 -7.18
CA LYS A 99 3.64 -10.02 -7.90
C LYS A 99 2.23 -10.52 -7.60
N ASP A 100 2.02 -11.83 -7.55
CA ASP A 100 0.68 -12.38 -7.31
C ASP A 100 0.22 -12.04 -5.89
N MET A 101 1.12 -12.11 -4.90
CA MET A 101 0.84 -11.69 -3.54
C MET A 101 0.54 -10.18 -3.45
N VAL A 102 1.34 -9.34 -4.12
CA VAL A 102 1.12 -7.89 -4.21
C VAL A 102 -0.25 -7.58 -4.81
N THR A 103 -0.63 -8.25 -5.90
CA THR A 103 -1.94 -8.09 -6.54
C THR A 103 -3.08 -8.50 -5.60
N GLU A 104 -2.93 -9.61 -4.86
CA GLU A 104 -3.94 -10.04 -3.90
C GLU A 104 -4.10 -9.06 -2.72
N ILE A 105 -2.99 -8.52 -2.20
CA ILE A 105 -3.00 -7.48 -1.15
C ILE A 105 -3.67 -6.21 -1.68
N ALA A 106 -3.26 -5.74 -2.86
CA ALA A 106 -3.84 -4.57 -3.52
C ALA A 106 -5.34 -4.72 -3.73
N ALA A 107 -5.79 -5.88 -4.24
CA ALA A 107 -7.20 -6.17 -4.42
C ALA A 107 -7.96 -6.20 -3.10
N THR A 108 -7.38 -6.79 -2.04
CA THR A 108 -7.99 -6.83 -0.70
C THR A 108 -8.23 -5.42 -0.15
N LEU A 109 -7.22 -4.56 -0.24
CA LEU A 109 -7.33 -3.15 0.14
C LEU A 109 -8.38 -2.42 -0.70
N ALA A 110 -8.42 -2.69 -2.01
CA ALA A 110 -9.39 -2.10 -2.91
C ALA A 110 -10.84 -2.49 -2.61
N PHE A 111 -11.12 -3.76 -2.36
CA PHE A 111 -12.47 -4.19 -1.97
C PHE A 111 -12.87 -3.67 -0.59
N SER A 112 -11.92 -3.55 0.35
CA SER A 112 -12.17 -2.92 1.65
C SER A 112 -12.58 -1.45 1.50
N ALA A 113 -11.97 -0.72 0.54
CA ALA A 113 -12.37 0.65 0.23
C ALA A 113 -13.81 0.75 -0.31
N ILE A 114 -14.30 -0.22 -1.12
CA ILE A 114 -15.70 -0.22 -1.60
C ILE A 114 -16.69 -0.33 -0.47
N GLN A 115 -16.43 -1.25 0.46
CA GLN A 115 -17.37 -1.53 1.55
C GLN A 115 -17.62 -0.28 2.41
N ASN A 116 -16.62 0.60 2.49
CA ASN A 116 -16.69 1.87 3.18
C ASN A 116 -17.05 3.05 2.26
N ASN A 117 -17.34 2.80 0.98
CA ASN A 117 -17.67 3.81 -0.04
C ASN A 117 -16.58 4.89 -0.23
N ASP A 118 -15.32 4.49 -0.10
CA ASP A 118 -14.13 5.33 -0.28
C ASP A 118 -13.71 5.45 -1.74
N LYS A 119 -12.94 6.49 -2.03
CA LYS A 119 -12.24 6.63 -3.31
C LYS A 119 -10.98 5.79 -3.31
N ILE A 120 -10.71 5.11 -4.42
CA ILE A 120 -9.44 4.42 -4.62
C ILE A 120 -8.77 4.77 -5.94
N GLY A 121 -7.47 5.04 -5.89
CA GLY A 121 -6.61 5.22 -7.04
C GLY A 121 -5.37 4.31 -6.98
N VAL A 122 -4.63 4.26 -8.09
CA VAL A 122 -3.43 3.45 -8.25
C VAL A 122 -2.34 4.26 -8.93
N ILE A 123 -1.09 4.05 -8.51
CA ILE A 123 0.11 4.44 -9.24
C ILE A 123 0.92 3.17 -9.45
N PHE A 124 1.16 2.81 -10.70
CA PHE A 124 2.14 1.77 -11.05
C PHE A 124 3.48 2.44 -11.31
N PHE A 125 4.53 1.90 -10.70
CA PHE A 125 5.87 2.45 -10.83
C PHE A 125 6.93 1.36 -10.98
N SER A 126 7.99 1.73 -11.66
CA SER A 126 9.25 1.01 -11.84
C SER A 126 10.37 1.99 -11.46
N ASP A 127 11.35 2.24 -12.33
CA ASP A 127 12.24 3.42 -12.24
C ASP A 127 11.56 4.72 -12.77
N ARG A 128 10.28 4.63 -13.09
CA ARG A 128 9.42 5.72 -13.55
C ARG A 128 7.97 5.46 -13.19
N ILE A 129 7.14 6.47 -13.40
CA ILE A 129 5.69 6.32 -13.33
C ILE A 129 5.20 5.65 -14.61
N GLU A 130 4.77 4.40 -14.47
CA GLU A 130 4.28 3.57 -15.58
C GLU A 130 2.80 3.87 -15.87
N LYS A 131 2.00 4.08 -14.82
CA LYS A 131 0.58 4.41 -14.96
C LYS A 131 0.01 5.10 -13.73
N PHE A 132 -0.88 6.06 -13.96
CA PHE A 132 -1.68 6.69 -12.92
C PHE A 132 -3.18 6.50 -13.19
N ILE A 133 -3.87 5.91 -12.22
CA ILE A 133 -5.32 5.76 -12.21
C ILE A 133 -5.87 6.65 -11.09
N PRO A 134 -6.58 7.74 -11.40
CA PRO A 134 -7.03 8.69 -10.39
C PRO A 134 -8.09 8.09 -9.45
N PRO A 135 -8.20 8.58 -8.20
CA PRO A 135 -9.15 8.06 -7.24
C PRO A 135 -10.60 8.21 -7.68
N LYS A 136 -11.33 7.10 -7.77
CA LYS A 136 -12.78 7.09 -8.04
C LYS A 136 -13.46 6.04 -7.18
N LYS A 137 -14.78 6.15 -7.08
CA LYS A 137 -15.65 5.20 -6.40
C LYS A 137 -16.25 4.17 -7.35
N GLY A 138 -16.75 3.09 -6.77
CA GLY A 138 -17.66 2.17 -7.43
C GLY A 138 -16.98 0.90 -7.94
N ARG A 139 -17.77 -0.18 -7.97
CA ARG A 139 -17.28 -1.53 -8.29
C ARG A 139 -16.60 -1.63 -9.66
N LYS A 140 -17.12 -0.94 -10.68
CA LYS A 140 -16.52 -0.93 -12.02
C LYS A 140 -15.08 -0.41 -12.01
N HIS A 141 -14.80 0.60 -11.19
CA HIS A 141 -13.46 1.20 -11.10
C HIS A 141 -12.44 0.26 -10.46
N ILE A 142 -12.85 -0.53 -9.48
CA ILE A 142 -11.95 -1.49 -8.83
C ILE A 142 -11.74 -2.73 -9.66
N LEU A 143 -12.77 -3.25 -10.32
CA LEU A 143 -12.57 -4.32 -11.28
C LEU A 143 -11.64 -3.88 -12.42
N TYR A 144 -11.68 -2.59 -12.80
CA TYR A 144 -10.70 -2.00 -13.71
C TYR A 144 -9.29 -1.99 -13.10
N ILE A 145 -9.10 -1.53 -11.86
CA ILE A 145 -7.79 -1.56 -11.17
C ILE A 145 -7.23 -2.99 -11.06
N ILE A 146 -8.05 -3.98 -10.68
CA ILE A 146 -7.62 -5.38 -10.54
C ILE A 146 -7.23 -5.97 -11.89
N ARG A 147 -7.99 -5.66 -12.94
CA ARG A 147 -7.63 -6.05 -14.31
C ARG A 147 -6.27 -5.49 -14.69
N GLU A 148 -6.05 -4.20 -14.43
CA GLU A 148 -4.78 -3.54 -14.69
C GLU A 148 -3.65 -4.19 -13.88
N LEU A 149 -3.83 -4.46 -12.59
CA LEU A 149 -2.85 -5.16 -11.76
C LEU A 149 -2.44 -6.55 -12.28
N LEU A 150 -3.34 -7.26 -12.98
CA LEU A 150 -3.08 -8.60 -13.49
C LEU A 150 -2.40 -8.62 -14.85
N ASP A 151 -2.73 -7.67 -15.73
CA ASP A 151 -2.30 -7.65 -17.12
C ASP A 151 -1.23 -6.60 -17.42
N PHE A 152 -0.94 -5.67 -16.49
CA PHE A 152 0.00 -4.59 -16.74
C PHE A 152 1.40 -5.15 -17.10
N GLN A 153 1.97 -4.59 -18.16
CA GLN A 153 3.34 -4.89 -18.58
C GLN A 153 4.16 -3.61 -18.41
N PRO A 154 5.15 -3.60 -17.50
CA PRO A 154 5.98 -2.43 -17.28
C PRO A 154 6.87 -2.18 -18.50
N THR A 155 7.21 -0.91 -18.74
CA THR A 155 8.17 -0.53 -19.78
C THR A 155 9.60 -0.71 -19.28
N SER A 156 9.84 -0.46 -18.00
CA SER A 156 11.14 -0.60 -17.36
C SER A 156 11.17 -1.75 -16.36
N THR A 157 12.34 -2.36 -16.21
CA THR A 157 12.57 -3.51 -15.33
C THR A 157 13.14 -3.14 -13.96
N ARG A 158 13.56 -1.88 -13.79
CA ARG A 158 14.22 -1.36 -12.59
C ARG A 158 13.22 -0.72 -11.63
N THR A 159 13.72 -0.27 -10.48
CA THR A 159 12.92 0.33 -9.40
C THR A 159 13.51 1.66 -8.95
N ASP A 160 12.64 2.67 -8.80
CA ASP A 160 12.92 3.93 -8.13
C ASP A 160 11.70 4.30 -7.26
N ILE A 161 11.81 3.96 -5.97
CA ILE A 161 10.75 4.20 -4.98
C ILE A 161 10.61 5.70 -4.71
N GLN A 162 11.70 6.46 -4.77
CA GLN A 162 11.68 7.90 -4.57
C GLN A 162 10.79 8.57 -5.62
N CYS A 163 10.93 8.19 -6.90
CA CYS A 163 10.12 8.70 -8.00
C CYS A 163 8.61 8.53 -7.73
N ALA A 164 8.20 7.34 -7.27
CA ALA A 164 6.80 7.04 -6.96
C ALA A 164 6.24 7.91 -5.82
N ILE A 165 7.02 8.08 -4.76
CA ILE A 165 6.65 8.86 -3.57
C ILE A 165 6.53 10.35 -3.91
N GLU A 166 7.48 10.88 -4.67
CA GLU A 166 7.47 12.28 -5.11
C GLU A 166 6.29 12.55 -6.04
N TYR A 167 6.02 11.62 -6.98
CA TYR A 167 4.88 11.75 -7.88
C TYR A 167 3.54 11.75 -7.12
N LEU A 168 3.34 10.85 -6.15
CA LEU A 168 2.17 10.85 -5.26
C LEU A 168 2.00 12.22 -4.60
N THR A 169 3.08 12.71 -3.98
CA THR A 169 3.09 13.98 -3.26
C THR A 169 2.76 15.15 -4.18
N ASN A 170 3.16 15.10 -5.44
CA ASN A 170 2.90 16.16 -6.40
C ASN A 170 1.48 16.10 -6.98
N VAL A 171 0.99 14.91 -7.34
CA VAL A 171 -0.30 14.72 -8.02
C VAL A 171 -1.48 14.87 -7.06
N LEU A 172 -1.35 14.39 -5.82
CA LEU A 172 -2.41 14.50 -4.82
C LEU A 172 -2.22 15.71 -3.92
N LYS A 173 -3.18 16.64 -3.98
CA LYS A 173 -3.18 17.85 -3.15
C LYS A 173 -3.84 17.64 -1.78
N LYS A 174 -4.84 16.77 -1.71
CA LYS A 174 -5.52 16.41 -0.45
C LYS A 174 -4.80 15.24 0.24
N ARG A 175 -4.91 15.19 1.57
CA ARG A 175 -4.42 14.06 2.38
C ARG A 175 -5.14 12.78 1.93
N CYS A 176 -4.40 11.69 1.87
CA CYS A 176 -4.88 10.36 1.52
C CYS A 176 -4.11 9.34 2.34
N THR A 177 -4.60 8.11 2.41
CA THR A 177 -3.80 7.00 2.91
C THR A 177 -3.23 6.24 1.72
N ALA A 178 -1.92 6.10 1.71
CA ALA A 178 -1.16 5.55 0.60
C ALA A 178 -0.47 4.26 1.01
N PHE A 179 -0.82 3.15 0.37
CA PHE A 179 -0.18 1.85 0.58
C PHE A 179 0.89 1.63 -0.49
N MET A 180 2.15 1.61 -0.08
CA MET A 180 3.29 1.26 -0.91
C MET A 180 3.51 -0.25 -0.88
N LEU A 181 3.29 -0.93 -2.00
CA LEU A 181 3.46 -2.37 -2.16
C LEU A 181 4.71 -2.62 -3.04
N SER A 182 5.78 -3.12 -2.42
CA SER A 182 7.07 -3.38 -3.08
C SER A 182 7.82 -4.45 -2.29
N ASP A 183 8.87 -5.04 -2.86
CA ASP A 183 9.85 -5.78 -2.07
C ASP A 183 10.92 -4.87 -1.42
N PHE A 184 10.87 -3.58 -1.74
CA PHE A 184 11.80 -2.53 -1.34
C PHE A 184 13.24 -2.84 -1.74
N ILE A 185 13.43 -3.51 -2.88
CA ILE A 185 14.74 -3.68 -3.52
C ILE A 185 14.99 -2.47 -4.43
N ASP A 186 15.60 -1.45 -3.84
CA ASP A 186 16.04 -0.22 -4.48
C ASP A 186 17.43 0.13 -3.95
N ASP A 187 18.27 0.69 -4.82
CA ASP A 187 19.62 1.19 -4.54
C ASP A 187 19.62 2.71 -4.23
N HIS A 188 18.55 3.41 -4.56
CA HIS A 188 18.37 4.84 -4.27
C HIS A 188 17.95 5.08 -2.82
N ASP A 189 18.25 6.28 -2.31
CA ASP A 189 17.80 6.70 -0.97
C ASP A 189 16.47 7.45 -1.05
N PHE A 190 15.40 6.78 -0.64
CA PHE A 190 14.05 7.34 -0.63
C PHE A 190 13.62 7.86 0.75
N GLN A 191 14.48 7.86 1.77
CA GLN A 191 14.09 8.20 3.15
C GLN A 191 13.52 9.62 3.28
N ASN A 192 14.18 10.61 2.67
CA ASN A 192 13.75 12.00 2.75
C ASN A 192 12.40 12.23 2.05
N ALA A 193 12.24 11.67 0.85
CA ALA A 193 10.98 11.73 0.11
C ALA A 193 9.86 11.04 0.90
N LEU A 194 10.13 9.87 1.49
CA LEU A 194 9.17 9.13 2.31
C LEU A 194 8.74 9.93 3.54
N THR A 195 9.69 10.59 4.21
CA THR A 195 9.39 11.47 5.36
C THR A 195 8.49 12.64 4.96
N ILE A 196 8.75 13.29 3.82
CA ILE A 196 7.93 14.40 3.31
C ILE A 196 6.52 13.89 2.95
N ALA A 197 6.45 12.77 2.23
CA ALA A 197 5.17 12.19 1.83
C ALA A 197 4.34 11.77 3.03
N ASN A 198 4.93 11.15 4.05
CA ASN A 198 4.21 10.72 5.26
C ASN A 198 3.78 11.88 6.19
N ARG A 199 4.36 13.07 6.02
CA ARG A 199 3.84 14.29 6.68
C ARG A 199 2.59 14.81 5.99
N LYS A 200 2.51 14.68 4.66
CA LYS A 200 1.40 15.19 3.83
C LYS A 200 0.26 14.19 3.68
N HIS A 201 0.60 12.92 3.53
CA HIS A 201 -0.25 11.76 3.35
C HIS A 201 0.00 10.78 4.50
N ASP A 202 -0.89 9.83 4.70
CA ASP A 202 -0.71 8.76 5.65
C ASP A 202 -0.13 7.54 4.91
N VAL A 203 1.20 7.39 4.91
CA VAL A 203 1.89 6.38 4.09
C VAL A 203 2.09 5.11 4.91
N VAL A 204 1.82 3.97 4.27
CA VAL A 204 1.95 2.63 4.83
C VAL A 204 2.80 1.78 3.90
N ALA A 205 3.88 1.21 4.42
CA ALA A 205 4.78 0.34 3.66
C ALA A 205 4.39 -1.14 3.85
N VAL A 206 4.14 -1.84 2.75
CA VAL A 206 3.87 -3.29 2.74
C VAL A 206 4.97 -3.95 1.93
N GLN A 207 5.95 -4.51 2.64
CA GLN A 207 7.03 -5.26 2.03
C GLN A 207 6.55 -6.67 1.68
N VAL A 208 6.73 -7.10 0.44
CA VAL A 208 6.50 -8.49 0.01
C VAL A 208 7.82 -9.13 -0.38
N TYR A 209 8.19 -10.23 0.25
CA TYR A 209 9.46 -10.91 -0.02
C TYR A 209 9.31 -12.42 -0.07
N ASP A 210 10.21 -13.10 -0.79
CA ASP A 210 10.23 -14.56 -0.83
C ASP A 210 11.15 -15.14 0.24
N ARG A 211 10.84 -16.35 0.70
CA ARG A 211 11.66 -17.09 1.68
C ARG A 211 13.13 -17.22 1.27
N ARG A 212 13.41 -17.30 -0.04
CA ARG A 212 14.79 -17.40 -0.54
C ARG A 212 15.59 -16.11 -0.45
N MET A 213 14.95 -14.97 -0.21
CA MET A 213 15.65 -13.73 0.15
C MET A 213 16.26 -13.80 1.55
N GLU A 214 15.67 -14.59 2.44
CA GLU A 214 16.14 -14.80 3.82
C GLU A 214 17.13 -15.98 3.90
N GLU A 215 16.81 -17.10 3.26
CA GLU A 215 17.61 -18.32 3.33
C GLU A 215 17.81 -19.01 1.98
N LEU A 216 19.09 -19.25 1.64
CA LEU A 216 19.46 -20.06 0.49
C LEU A 216 19.23 -21.56 0.78
N PRO A 217 18.68 -22.34 -0.18
CA PRO A 217 18.52 -23.77 -0.02
C PRO A 217 19.88 -24.48 -0.09
N ASN A 218 20.14 -25.47 0.76
CA ASN A 218 21.35 -26.30 0.65
C ASN A 218 21.16 -27.41 -0.39
N ILE A 219 21.38 -27.08 -1.67
CA ILE A 219 21.17 -28.01 -2.81
C ILE A 219 22.41 -28.12 -3.73
N GLY A 220 23.54 -27.55 -3.33
CA GLY A 220 24.78 -27.54 -4.11
C GLY A 220 24.82 -26.41 -5.14
N LEU A 221 25.30 -26.70 -6.34
CA LEU A 221 25.42 -25.69 -7.40
C LEU A 221 24.05 -25.33 -7.96
N MET A 222 23.72 -24.04 -7.89
CA MET A 222 22.51 -23.45 -8.43
C MET A 222 22.89 -22.34 -9.41
N LYS A 223 22.28 -22.36 -10.59
CA LYS A 223 22.37 -21.25 -11.53
C LYS A 223 21.33 -20.22 -11.13
N VAL A 224 21.77 -19.01 -10.82
CA VAL A 224 20.91 -17.87 -10.49
C VAL A 224 21.00 -16.82 -11.57
N ARG A 225 19.88 -16.13 -11.79
CA ARG A 225 19.77 -15.01 -12.72
C ARG A 225 19.24 -13.81 -11.96
N ASP A 226 19.95 -12.69 -12.06
CA ASP A 226 19.51 -11.41 -11.54
C ASP A 226 18.29 -10.91 -12.34
N ALA A 227 17.23 -10.51 -11.65
CA ALA A 227 15.95 -10.16 -12.27
C ALA A 227 15.98 -8.82 -13.02
N GLU A 228 16.87 -7.90 -12.64
CA GLU A 228 16.95 -6.56 -13.20
C GLU A 228 17.98 -6.46 -14.33
N THR A 229 19.15 -7.09 -14.12
CA THR A 229 20.28 -7.04 -15.07
C THR A 229 20.30 -8.23 -16.02
N GLY A 230 19.62 -9.32 -15.67
CA GLY A 230 19.66 -10.57 -16.41
C GLY A 230 20.98 -11.34 -16.29
N HIS A 231 21.92 -10.87 -15.47
CA HIS A 231 23.22 -11.51 -15.26
C HIS A 231 23.04 -12.90 -14.63
N GLU A 232 23.68 -13.91 -15.22
CA GLU A 232 23.62 -15.29 -14.74
C GLU A 232 24.93 -15.68 -14.07
N GLN A 233 24.85 -16.37 -12.93
CA GLN A 233 26.01 -16.91 -12.24
C GLN A 233 25.70 -18.26 -11.59
N TRP A 234 26.73 -19.08 -11.47
CA TRP A 234 26.67 -20.30 -10.65
C TRP A 234 27.08 -19.96 -9.22
N ILE A 235 26.23 -20.32 -8.27
CA ILE A 235 26.51 -20.21 -6.85
C ILE A 235 26.46 -21.59 -6.21
N ASP A 236 27.40 -21.87 -5.32
CA ASP A 236 27.35 -23.08 -4.49
C ASP A 236 26.55 -22.78 -3.20
N THR A 237 25.27 -23.10 -3.23
CA THR A 237 24.37 -22.85 -2.09
C THR A 237 24.60 -23.82 -0.94
N SER A 238 25.45 -24.85 -1.10
CA SER A 238 25.90 -25.71 0.00
C SER A 238 27.02 -25.10 0.84
N SER A 239 27.69 -24.07 0.31
CA SER A 239 28.74 -23.36 1.00
C SER A 239 28.23 -22.60 2.23
N LYS A 240 28.71 -22.99 3.42
CA LYS A 240 28.37 -22.33 4.68
C LYS A 240 28.79 -20.86 4.72
N SER A 241 29.90 -20.49 4.06
CA SER A 241 30.33 -19.09 3.99
C SER A 241 29.36 -18.26 3.16
N LEU A 242 28.91 -18.78 2.02
CA LEU A 242 27.91 -18.13 1.18
C LEU A 242 26.57 -17.97 1.92
N GLN A 243 26.08 -19.03 2.56
CA GLN A 243 24.83 -18.97 3.34
C GLN A 243 24.89 -17.90 4.44
N LYS A 244 26.01 -17.84 5.19
CA LYS A 244 26.22 -16.81 6.21
C LYS A 244 26.28 -15.40 5.62
N ALA A 245 27.00 -15.22 4.52
CA ALA A 245 27.08 -13.93 3.84
C ALA A 245 25.70 -13.45 3.35
N HIS A 246 24.92 -14.35 2.77
CA HIS A 246 23.56 -14.06 2.30
C HIS A 246 22.62 -13.69 3.45
N GLN A 247 22.62 -14.46 4.54
CA GLN A 247 21.82 -14.15 5.74
C GLN A 247 22.22 -12.81 6.37
N ALA A 248 23.53 -12.51 6.43
CA ALA A 248 24.04 -11.24 6.94
C ALA A 248 23.61 -10.07 6.05
N TRP A 249 23.70 -10.23 4.73
CA TRP A 249 23.23 -9.24 3.76
C TRP A 249 21.73 -8.96 3.92
N TRP A 250 20.90 -10.00 3.99
CA TRP A 250 19.45 -9.85 4.18
C TRP A 250 19.13 -9.15 5.50
N LYS A 251 19.76 -9.57 6.60
CA LYS A 251 19.57 -8.95 7.91
C LYS A 251 19.97 -7.47 7.90
N GLY A 252 21.10 -7.13 7.27
CA GLY A 252 21.54 -5.74 7.12
C GLY A 252 20.54 -4.90 6.31
N ARG A 253 20.00 -5.47 5.22
CA ARG A 253 18.97 -4.81 4.40
C ARG A 253 17.68 -4.56 5.19
N GLN A 254 17.20 -5.57 5.92
CA GLN A 254 16.01 -5.46 6.77
C GLN A 254 16.19 -4.43 7.88
N GLN A 255 17.37 -4.37 8.49
CA GLN A 255 17.68 -3.35 9.49
C GLN A 255 17.65 -1.94 8.87
N LYS A 256 18.36 -1.73 7.75
CA LYS A 256 18.35 -0.45 7.04
C LYS A 256 16.92 -0.01 6.67
N LEU A 257 16.10 -0.94 6.18
CA LEU A 257 14.72 -0.65 5.78
C LEU A 257 13.84 -0.27 6.99
N ASN A 258 13.96 -1.00 8.10
CA ASN A 258 13.27 -0.68 9.35
C ASN A 258 13.70 0.69 9.91
N ASP A 259 14.98 1.01 9.81
CA ASP A 259 15.50 2.32 10.21
C ASP A 259 14.87 3.43 9.35
N ILE A 260 14.82 3.26 8.02
CA ILE A 260 14.17 4.22 7.11
C ILE A 260 12.70 4.43 7.48
N PHE A 261 11.94 3.36 7.71
CA PHE A 261 10.52 3.46 8.07
C PHE A 261 10.32 4.13 9.43
N THR A 262 11.13 3.78 10.43
CA THR A 262 11.07 4.37 11.77
C THR A 262 11.39 5.86 11.75
N HIS A 263 12.47 6.26 11.07
CA HIS A 263 12.85 7.67 10.94
C HIS A 263 11.82 8.48 10.15
N SER A 264 11.13 7.85 9.19
CA SER A 264 10.06 8.47 8.40
C SER A 264 8.69 8.44 9.09
N ASN A 265 8.59 7.84 10.28
CA ASN A 265 7.34 7.59 11.02
C ASN A 265 6.28 6.83 10.21
N VAL A 266 6.73 5.92 9.33
CA VAL A 266 5.87 5.14 8.43
C VAL A 266 5.53 3.81 9.09
N ASP A 267 4.24 3.50 9.15
CA ASP A 267 3.79 2.19 9.59
C ASP A 267 4.14 1.16 8.51
N SER A 268 4.75 0.03 8.91
CA SER A 268 5.22 -0.98 7.97
C SER A 268 4.84 -2.41 8.37
N VAL A 269 4.65 -3.27 7.37
CA VAL A 269 4.52 -4.71 7.54
C VAL A 269 5.32 -5.46 6.48
N SER A 270 6.00 -6.53 6.88
CA SER A 270 6.68 -7.43 5.95
C SER A 270 5.92 -8.75 5.85
N VAL A 271 5.63 -9.17 4.63
CA VAL A 271 4.84 -10.35 4.30
C VAL A 271 5.67 -11.26 3.43
N ARG A 272 5.83 -12.52 3.87
CA ARG A 272 6.54 -13.53 3.10
C ARG A 272 5.60 -14.26 2.15
N THR A 273 6.05 -14.63 0.95
CA THR A 273 5.24 -15.29 -0.09
C THR A 273 4.57 -16.60 0.34
N ASP A 274 5.06 -17.26 1.40
CA ASP A 274 4.51 -18.50 1.96
C ASP A 274 3.58 -18.30 3.18
N GLN A 275 3.46 -17.07 3.67
CA GLN A 275 2.67 -16.68 4.84
C GLN A 275 1.27 -16.17 4.46
N ASP A 276 0.42 -16.05 5.48
CA ASP A 276 -0.92 -15.48 5.37
C ASP A 276 -0.85 -13.95 5.49
N TYR A 277 -0.97 -13.27 4.35
CA TYR A 277 -0.95 -11.80 4.29
C TYR A 277 -2.13 -11.16 5.02
N VAL A 278 -3.26 -11.85 5.16
CA VAL A 278 -4.45 -11.30 5.84
C VAL A 278 -4.12 -11.03 7.29
N LYS A 279 -3.51 -12.00 7.99
CA LYS A 279 -3.08 -11.84 9.39
C LYS A 279 -2.08 -10.70 9.54
N ALA A 280 -1.16 -10.56 8.58
CA ALA A 280 -0.17 -9.48 8.58
C ALA A 280 -0.84 -8.10 8.46
N LEU A 281 -1.80 -7.94 7.54
CA LEU A 281 -2.56 -6.70 7.38
C LEU A 281 -3.43 -6.38 8.60
N LEU A 282 -4.05 -7.38 9.24
CA LEU A 282 -4.82 -7.16 10.47
C LEU A 282 -3.95 -6.69 11.62
N ASN A 283 -2.78 -7.32 11.80
CA ASN A 283 -1.83 -6.91 12.84
C ASN A 283 -1.32 -5.49 12.58
N LEU A 284 -1.12 -5.12 11.31
CA LEU A 284 -0.77 -3.75 10.93
C LEU A 284 -1.88 -2.78 11.34
N PHE A 285 -3.13 -3.04 10.96
CA PHE A 285 -4.25 -2.16 11.29
C PHE A 285 -4.53 -2.07 12.79
N ALA A 286 -4.41 -3.18 13.53
CA ALA A 286 -4.57 -3.19 14.98
C ALA A 286 -3.50 -2.37 15.71
N LYS A 287 -2.25 -2.34 15.22
CA LYS A 287 -1.17 -1.53 15.80
C LYS A 287 -1.31 -0.02 15.56
N ARG A 288 -2.16 0.38 14.62
CA ARG A 288 -2.40 1.79 14.27
C ARG A 288 -3.47 2.43 15.15
N ASN A 289 -4.15 1.62 15.98
CA ASN A 289 -5.18 2.03 16.95
C ASN A 289 -4.59 2.50 18.28
#